data_AF-A0A2S8CFT9-F1
#
_entry.id   AF-A0A2S8CFT9-F1
#
_cell.length_a   1.000
_cell.length_b   1.000
_cell.length_c   1.000
_cell.angle_alpha   90.00
_cell.angle_beta   90.00
_cell.angle_gamma   90.00
#
_symmetry.space_group_name_H-M   'P 1'
#
loop_
_entity.id
_entity.type
_entity.pdbx_description
1 polymer ?
#
loop_
_entity_poly.entity_id
_entity_poly.type
_entity_poly.pdbx_seq_one_letter_code
_entity_poly.pdbx_strand_id
1 'polypeptide(L)'
;MEVSDFEAAIEAVNNRDEATLVALFNQFSAEEWSEVSYEWKFDNAEKVSDFIQEVVKILPASVEFERIQNLVYEYLFPLVHLPGSVDLAATALVTFWNRHQNGDPNALVEELKDFEEHPDGDRVAEIAATAKGIDFQK
;
A
#
# COMPACT_ATOMS: atom_id res chain seq x y z
N MET A 1 -13.99 -5.88 9.42
CA MET A 1 -13.74 -4.47 9.85
C MET A 1 -14.85 -3.59 9.33
N GLU A 2 -15.33 -2.62 10.12
CA GLU A 2 -16.38 -1.69 9.67
C GLU A 2 -15.77 -0.47 8.96
N VAL A 3 -16.57 0.24 8.16
CA VAL A 3 -16.12 1.49 7.51
C VAL A 3 -15.60 2.50 8.54
N SER A 4 -16.23 2.57 9.72
CA SER A 4 -15.82 3.47 10.80
C SER A 4 -14.41 3.20 11.33
N ASP A 5 -13.97 1.94 11.31
CA ASP A 5 -12.61 1.58 11.75
C ASP A 5 -11.57 2.07 10.73
N PHE A 6 -11.89 1.94 9.43
CA PHE A 6 -11.05 2.49 8.35
C PHE A 6 -10.99 4.01 8.45
N GLU A 7 -12.12 4.68 8.67
CA GLU A 7 -12.16 6.13 8.83
C GLU A 7 -11.36 6.61 10.06
N ALA A 8 -11.38 5.86 11.16
CA ALA A 8 -10.55 6.14 12.32
C ALA A 8 -9.05 6.02 12.00
N ALA A 9 -8.65 5.07 11.15
CA ALA A 9 -7.25 4.95 10.71
C ALA A 9 -6.84 6.11 9.79
N ILE A 10 -7.73 6.58 8.91
CA ILE A 10 -7.51 7.80 8.12
C ILE A 10 -7.33 9.01 9.03
N GLU A 11 -8.19 9.15 10.04
CA GLU A 11 -8.06 10.23 11.02
C GLU A 11 -6.74 10.15 11.79
N ALA A 12 -6.31 8.96 12.20
CA ALA A 12 -5.02 8.76 12.86
C ALA A 12 -3.84 9.19 11.97
N VAL A 13 -3.88 8.87 10.67
CA VAL A 13 -2.89 9.36 9.68
C VAL A 13 -2.90 10.89 9.61
N ASN A 14 -4.07 11.51 9.44
CA ASN A 14 -4.21 12.97 9.32
C ASN A 14 -3.70 13.71 10.56
N ASN A 15 -3.88 13.11 11.73
CA ASN A 15 -3.41 13.65 13.01
C ASN A 15 -1.95 13.29 13.34
N ARG A 16 -1.28 12.49 12.47
CA ARG A 16 0.05 11.90 12.73
C ARG A 16 0.11 11.12 14.05
N ASP A 17 -1.01 10.50 14.44
CA ASP A 17 -1.10 9.66 15.63
C ASP A 17 -0.65 8.23 15.29
N GLU A 18 0.68 8.05 15.28
CA GLU A 18 1.30 6.77 14.98
C GLU A 18 0.89 5.66 15.95
N ALA A 19 0.69 5.98 17.24
CA ALA A 19 0.32 4.98 18.23
C ALA A 19 -1.08 4.40 17.95
N THR A 20 -2.05 5.26 17.66
CA THR A 20 -3.41 4.84 17.28
C THR A 20 -3.40 4.12 15.94
N LEU A 21 -2.67 4.62 14.94
CA LEU A 21 -2.57 4.00 13.63
C LEU A 21 -2.00 2.58 13.71
N VAL A 22 -0.91 2.38 14.45
CA VAL A 22 -0.29 1.05 14.63
C VAL A 22 -1.22 0.12 15.42
N ALA A 23 -1.93 0.64 16.43
CA ALA A 23 -2.89 -0.15 17.18
C ALA A 23 -4.04 -0.64 16.27
N LEU A 24 -4.64 0.24 15.47
CA LEU A 24 -5.69 -0.11 14.50
C LEU A 24 -5.18 -1.07 13.44
N PHE A 25 -4.00 -0.80 12.87
CA PHE A 25 -3.42 -1.69 11.87
C PHE A 25 -3.19 -3.08 12.45
N ASN A 26 -2.70 -3.22 13.68
CA ASN A 26 -2.50 -4.54 14.31
C ASN A 26 -3.77 -5.20 14.85
N GLN A 27 -4.86 -4.46 14.99
CA GLN A 27 -6.14 -4.98 15.46
C GLN A 27 -6.82 -5.87 14.41
N PHE A 28 -6.65 -5.55 13.13
CA PHE A 28 -7.29 -6.26 12.01
C PHE A 28 -6.27 -6.99 11.16
N SER A 29 -6.62 -8.17 10.68
CA SER A 29 -5.85 -8.94 9.71
C SER A 29 -5.86 -8.29 8.32
N ALA A 30 -4.94 -8.69 7.43
CA ALA A 30 -4.90 -8.17 6.06
C ALA A 30 -6.22 -8.42 5.29
N GLU A 31 -6.84 -9.59 5.51
CA GLU A 31 -8.16 -9.93 4.95
C GLU A 31 -9.24 -8.96 5.42
N GLU A 32 -9.31 -8.69 6.73
CA GLU A 32 -10.29 -7.75 7.29
C GLU A 32 -10.11 -6.31 6.78
N TRP A 33 -8.87 -5.88 6.47
CA TRP A 33 -8.61 -4.60 5.79
C TRP A 33 -9.18 -4.58 4.37
N SER A 34 -9.05 -5.68 3.64
CA SER A 34 -9.59 -5.83 2.28
C SER A 34 -11.12 -5.93 2.25
N GLU A 35 -11.74 -6.52 3.28
CA GLU A 35 -13.19 -6.75 3.38
C GLU A 35 -14.03 -5.48 3.58
N VAL A 36 -13.42 -4.34 3.91
CA VAL A 36 -14.17 -3.07 3.93
C VAL A 36 -14.80 -2.84 2.56
N SER A 37 -16.08 -2.44 2.60
CA SER A 37 -16.96 -2.32 1.43
C SER A 37 -16.24 -1.79 0.18
N TYR A 38 -16.22 -2.62 -0.86
CA TYR A 38 -15.70 -2.27 -2.18
C TYR A 38 -16.36 -0.99 -2.70
N GLU A 39 -17.69 -0.89 -2.62
CA GLU A 39 -18.45 0.28 -3.09
C GLU A 39 -18.01 1.56 -2.37
N TRP A 40 -17.82 1.47 -1.04
CA TRP A 40 -17.35 2.62 -0.27
C TRP A 40 -15.93 3.02 -0.68
N LYS A 41 -15.01 2.06 -0.83
CA LYS A 41 -13.63 2.36 -1.27
C LYS A 41 -13.60 2.94 -2.68
N PHE A 42 -14.45 2.44 -3.57
CA PHE A 42 -14.58 2.95 -4.94
C PHE A 42 -15.06 4.41 -4.95
N ASP A 43 -16.13 4.72 -4.20
CA ASP A 43 -16.67 6.09 -4.08
C ASP A 43 -15.72 7.05 -3.34
N ASN A 44 -14.75 6.53 -2.58
CA ASN A 44 -13.78 7.28 -1.79
C ASN A 44 -12.32 7.04 -2.25
N ALA A 45 -12.10 6.68 -3.51
CA ALA A 45 -10.80 6.18 -3.97
C ALA A 45 -9.63 7.14 -3.72
N GLU A 46 -9.81 8.46 -3.93
CA GLU A 46 -8.78 9.46 -3.62
C GLU A 46 -8.42 9.44 -2.13
N LYS A 47 -9.43 9.42 -1.25
CA LYS A 47 -9.26 9.37 0.21
C LYS A 47 -8.52 8.11 0.65
N VAL A 48 -8.85 6.97 0.05
CA VAL A 48 -8.18 5.68 0.34
C VAL A 48 -6.75 5.69 -0.19
N SER A 49 -6.53 6.22 -1.39
CA SER A 49 -5.19 6.36 -1.97
C SER A 49 -4.30 7.24 -1.10
N ASP A 50 -4.77 8.41 -0.68
CA ASP A 50 -4.04 9.30 0.22
C ASP A 50 -3.67 8.61 1.53
N PHE A 51 -4.60 7.84 2.10
CA PHE A 51 -4.32 7.01 3.27
C PHE A 51 -3.20 6.01 3.00
N ILE A 52 -3.25 5.23 1.91
CA ILE A 52 -2.22 4.23 1.58
C ILE A 52 -0.86 4.91 1.38
N GLN A 53 -0.81 6.03 0.67
CA GLN A 53 0.44 6.74 0.41
C GLN A 53 1.05 7.36 1.68
N GLU A 54 0.25 7.70 2.69
CA GLU A 54 0.74 8.24 3.96
C GLU A 54 1.04 7.17 5.00
N VAL A 55 0.22 6.11 5.12
CA VAL A 55 0.39 5.05 6.13
C VAL A 55 1.71 4.32 5.94
N VAL A 56 2.15 4.04 4.71
CA VAL A 56 3.45 3.41 4.42
C VAL A 56 4.66 4.24 4.86
N LYS A 57 4.50 5.56 5.01
CA LYS A 57 5.54 6.46 5.53
C LYS A 57 5.61 6.48 7.05
N ILE A 58 4.54 6.03 7.73
CA ILE A 58 4.41 6.07 9.17
C ILE A 58 4.71 4.70 9.77
N LEU A 59 4.06 3.63 9.28
CA LEU A 59 4.10 2.29 9.90
C LEU A 59 5.52 1.81 10.26
N PRO A 60 5.70 1.17 11.43
CA PRO A 60 7.01 0.72 11.92
C PRO A 60 7.48 -0.58 11.25
N ALA A 61 8.76 -0.91 11.43
CA ALA A 61 9.38 -2.15 10.92
C ALA A 61 8.79 -3.44 11.53
N SER A 62 7.97 -3.34 12.58
CA SER A 62 7.26 -4.49 13.13
C SER A 62 6.07 -4.92 12.29
N VAL A 63 5.62 -4.08 11.34
CA VAL A 63 4.60 -4.48 10.37
C VAL A 63 5.24 -5.34 9.29
N GLU A 64 4.67 -6.51 9.07
CA GLU A 64 5.13 -7.45 8.05
C GLU A 64 4.92 -6.88 6.65
N PHE A 65 5.90 -7.08 5.77
CA PHE A 65 5.87 -6.55 4.40
C PHE A 65 4.65 -7.06 3.60
N GLU A 66 4.24 -8.31 3.81
CA GLU A 66 3.05 -8.93 3.20
C GLU A 66 1.77 -8.12 3.48
N ARG A 67 1.67 -7.48 4.64
CA ARG A 67 0.50 -6.63 4.96
C ARG A 67 0.45 -5.38 4.09
N ILE A 68 1.60 -4.87 3.68
CA ILE A 68 1.70 -3.74 2.76
C ILE A 68 1.40 -4.19 1.34
N GLN A 69 1.83 -5.39 0.93
CA GLN A 69 1.44 -5.99 -0.35
C GLN A 69 -0.09 -6.10 -0.47
N ASN A 70 -0.75 -6.63 0.56
CA ASN A 70 -2.20 -6.70 0.59
C ASN A 70 -2.88 -5.33 0.50
N LEU A 71 -2.32 -4.33 1.18
CA LEU A 71 -2.89 -2.98 1.16
C LEU A 71 -2.77 -2.31 -0.23
N VAL A 72 -1.67 -2.53 -0.96
CA VAL A 72 -1.51 -1.91 -2.29
C VAL A 72 -2.37 -2.57 -3.36
N TYR A 73 -2.87 -3.79 -3.15
CA TYR A 73 -3.82 -4.41 -4.08
C TYR A 73 -5.15 -3.67 -4.19
N GLU A 74 -5.47 -2.77 -3.26
CA GLU A 74 -6.60 -1.86 -3.41
C GLU A 74 -6.53 -1.06 -4.72
N TYR A 75 -5.31 -0.74 -5.22
CA TYR A 75 -5.07 -0.10 -6.51
C TYR A 75 -5.38 -0.97 -7.72
N LEU A 76 -5.44 -2.29 -7.58
CA LEU A 76 -5.86 -3.21 -8.65
C LEU A 76 -7.37 -3.51 -8.60
N PHE A 77 -8.04 -3.12 -7.52
CA PHE A 77 -9.45 -3.40 -7.28
C PHE A 77 -10.26 -2.10 -7.11
N PRO A 78 -10.71 -1.65 -5.92
CA PRO A 78 -11.63 -0.51 -5.85
C PRO A 78 -11.01 0.82 -6.31
N LEU A 79 -9.68 0.95 -6.31
CA LEU A 79 -8.98 2.16 -6.73
C LEU A 79 -8.46 2.09 -8.18
N VAL A 80 -8.78 1.03 -8.92
CA VAL A 80 -8.26 0.79 -10.29
C VAL A 80 -8.55 1.93 -11.27
N HIS A 81 -9.62 2.69 -11.03
CA HIS A 81 -10.03 3.81 -11.86
C HIS A 81 -9.22 5.10 -11.60
N LEU A 82 -8.35 5.14 -10.59
CA LEU A 82 -7.46 6.27 -10.37
C LEU A 82 -6.38 6.32 -11.46
N PRO A 83 -6.04 7.52 -11.99
CA PRO A 83 -4.93 7.66 -12.92
C PRO A 83 -3.62 7.16 -12.31
N GLY A 84 -2.94 6.23 -13.00
CA GLY A 84 -1.68 5.66 -12.53
C GLY A 84 -1.82 4.83 -11.25
N SER A 85 -2.96 4.16 -11.04
CA SER A 85 -3.21 3.29 -9.88
C SER A 85 -2.08 2.28 -9.63
N VAL A 86 -1.56 1.64 -10.68
CA VAL A 86 -0.44 0.69 -10.57
C VAL A 86 0.88 1.37 -10.20
N ASP A 87 1.17 2.54 -10.79
CA ASP A 87 2.33 3.34 -10.38
C ASP A 87 2.24 3.76 -8.90
N LEU A 88 1.03 4.08 -8.41
CA LEU A 88 0.79 4.40 -7.01
C LEU A 88 1.00 3.16 -6.09
N ALA A 89 0.57 1.98 -6.53
CA ALA A 89 0.82 0.72 -5.84
C ALA A 89 2.33 0.45 -5.69
N ALA A 90 3.07 0.54 -6.80
CA ALA A 90 4.53 0.39 -6.81
C ALA A 90 5.20 1.44 -5.90
N THR A 91 4.73 2.68 -5.93
CA THR A 91 5.26 3.77 -5.10
C THR A 91 5.09 3.46 -3.61
N ALA A 92 3.92 2.97 -3.19
CA ALA A 92 3.64 2.62 -1.80
C ALA A 92 4.52 1.46 -1.31
N LEU A 93 4.67 0.39 -2.11
CA LEU A 93 5.54 -0.74 -1.81
C LEU A 93 6.99 -0.30 -1.61
N VAL A 94 7.54 0.41 -2.61
CA VAL A 94 8.94 0.85 -2.58
C VAL A 94 9.18 1.84 -1.44
N THR A 95 8.20 2.68 -1.12
CA THR A 95 8.29 3.62 0.02
C THR A 95 8.43 2.87 1.34
N PHE A 96 7.59 1.87 1.61
CA PHE A 96 7.70 1.07 2.83
C PHE A 96 9.00 0.26 2.85
N TRP A 97 9.32 -0.41 1.74
CA TRP A 97 10.53 -1.22 1.60
C TRP A 97 11.80 -0.42 1.91
N ASN A 98 11.92 0.79 1.35
CA ASN A 98 13.08 1.64 1.51
C ASN A 98 13.34 2.14 2.94
N ARG A 99 12.34 2.02 3.82
CA ARG A 99 12.46 2.33 5.24
C ARG A 99 12.96 1.12 6.04
N HIS A 100 12.47 -0.08 5.72
CA HIS A 100 12.57 -1.23 6.64
C HIS A 100 13.28 -2.45 6.07
N GLN A 101 13.13 -2.74 4.77
CA GLN A 101 13.73 -3.92 4.10
C GLN A 101 13.52 -5.23 4.91
N ASN A 102 12.34 -5.39 5.51
CA ASN A 102 12.00 -6.43 6.48
C ASN A 102 11.19 -7.61 5.89
N GLY A 103 11.14 -7.74 4.57
CA GLY A 103 10.48 -8.83 3.85
C GLY A 103 11.43 -9.58 2.91
N ASP A 104 10.88 -10.43 2.04
CA ASP A 104 11.66 -11.12 1.00
C ASP A 104 11.93 -10.17 -0.19
N PRO A 105 13.21 -9.87 -0.51
CA PRO A 105 13.57 -9.06 -1.67
C PRO A 105 13.02 -9.61 -2.99
N ASN A 106 12.94 -10.95 -3.13
CA ASN A 106 12.42 -11.57 -4.35
C ASN A 106 10.91 -11.35 -4.47
N ALA A 107 10.17 -11.38 -3.36
CA ALA A 107 8.74 -11.09 -3.38
C ALA A 107 8.47 -9.65 -3.85
N LEU A 108 9.27 -8.66 -3.40
CA LEU A 108 9.17 -7.29 -3.92
C LEU A 108 9.49 -7.23 -5.43
N VAL A 109 10.54 -7.92 -5.89
CA VAL A 109 10.91 -7.93 -7.32
C VAL A 109 9.82 -8.56 -8.17
N GLU A 110 9.25 -9.69 -7.74
CA GLU A 110 8.14 -10.37 -8.43
C GLU A 110 6.92 -9.45 -8.54
N GLU A 111 6.50 -8.83 -7.43
CA GLU A 111 5.37 -7.90 -7.42
C GLU A 111 5.59 -6.69 -8.36
N LEU A 112 6.78 -6.10 -8.33
CA LEU A 112 7.12 -4.97 -9.20
C LEU A 112 7.17 -5.36 -10.68
N LYS A 113 7.52 -6.61 -11.01
CA LYS A 113 7.45 -7.11 -12.40
C LYS A 113 6.01 -7.28 -12.84
N ASP A 114 5.16 -7.85 -12.00
CA ASP A 114 3.73 -7.99 -12.30
C ASP A 114 3.08 -6.61 -12.52
N PHE A 115 3.46 -5.61 -11.72
CA PHE A 115 3.02 -4.23 -11.91
C PHE A 115 3.58 -3.60 -13.20
N GLU A 116 4.84 -3.87 -13.57
CA GLU A 116 5.44 -3.36 -14.81
C GLU A 116 4.75 -3.93 -16.07
N GLU A 117 4.31 -5.19 -16.01
CA GLU A 117 3.58 -5.83 -17.11
C GLU A 117 2.13 -5.34 -17.24
N HIS A 118 1.61 -4.63 -16.25
CA HIS A 118 0.25 -4.10 -16.27
C HIS A 118 0.13 -2.92 -17.26
N PRO A 119 -0.98 -2.82 -18.05
CA PRO A 119 -1.18 -1.71 -19.00
C PRO A 119 -1.13 -0.29 -18.41
N ASP A 120 -1.35 -0.17 -17.11
CA ASP A 120 -1.34 1.11 -16.36
C ASP A 120 -0.04 1.32 -15.54
N GLY A 121 0.96 0.45 -15.72
CA GLY A 121 2.24 0.44 -15.00
C GLY A 121 3.37 1.21 -15.70
N ASP A 122 3.06 2.32 -16.37
CA ASP A 122 3.98 3.06 -17.24
C ASP A 122 5.30 3.46 -16.56
N ARG A 123 5.28 3.69 -15.24
CA ARG A 123 6.43 4.22 -14.49
C ARG A 123 6.96 3.25 -13.45
N VAL A 124 6.43 2.02 -13.40
CA VAL A 124 6.83 1.02 -12.41
C VAL A 124 8.34 0.75 -12.48
N ALA A 125 8.92 0.66 -13.68
CA ALA A 125 10.37 0.49 -13.83
C ALA A 125 11.18 1.66 -13.23
N GLU A 126 10.71 2.90 -13.40
CA GLU A 126 11.36 4.09 -12.80
C GLU A 126 11.28 4.05 -11.28
N ILE A 127 10.13 3.63 -10.75
CA ILE A 127 9.88 3.52 -9.31
C ILE A 127 10.71 2.39 -8.70
N ALA A 128 10.72 1.21 -9.33
CA ALA A 128 11.48 0.05 -8.92
C ALA A 128 12.98 0.33 -8.85
N ALA A 129 13.52 1.13 -9.78
CA ALA A 129 14.91 1.56 -9.77
C ALA A 129 15.30 2.38 -8.50
N THR A 130 14.33 2.89 -7.74
CA THR A 130 14.57 3.58 -6.47
C THR A 130 14.55 2.66 -5.24
N ALA A 131 14.19 1.38 -5.42
CA ALA A 131 14.15 0.41 -4.34
C ALA A 131 15.56 -0.01 -3.91
N LYS A 132 15.82 0.02 -2.59
CA LYS A 132 17.12 -0.29 -2.01
C LYS A 132 17.31 -1.79 -1.84
N GLY A 133 18.51 -2.28 -2.15
CA GLY A 133 18.92 -3.65 -1.83
C GLY A 133 18.24 -4.73 -2.67
N ILE A 134 17.62 -4.36 -3.80
CA ILE A 134 17.12 -5.28 -4.81
C ILE A 134 17.81 -4.99 -6.14
N ASP A 135 17.93 -6.00 -7.00
CA ASP A 135 18.35 -5.85 -8.40
C ASP A 135 17.13 -6.04 -9.29
N PHE A 136 16.49 -4.92 -9.65
CA PHE A 136 15.34 -4.93 -10.56
C PHE A 136 15.84 -4.91 -12.00
N GLN A 137 16.04 -6.10 -12.56
CA GLN A 137 16.37 -6.27 -13.98
C GLN A 137 15.09 -6.49 -14.78
N LYS A 138 14.93 -5.65 -15.81
CA LYS A 138 13.90 -5.75 -16.83
C LYS A 138 14.17 -6.93 -17.77
#